data_AF-A0A7Y5BKT6-F1
#
_entry.id   AF-A0A7Y5BKT6-F1
#
_cell.length_a   1.000
_cell.length_b   1.000
_cell.length_c   1.000
_cell.angle_alpha   90.00
_cell.angle_beta   90.00
_cell.angle_gamma   90.00
#
_symmetry.space_group_name_H-M   'P 1'
#
loop_
_entity.id
_entity.type
_entity.pdbx_description
1 polymer ?
#
loop_
_entity_poly.entity_id
_entity_poly.type
_entity_poly.pdbx_seq_one_letter_code
_entity_poly.pdbx_strand_id
1 'polypeptide(L)'
;MEESDVSKKTRENILKIGQCTLDEIEEKVKAFRVMNQHAAKKRYLITREDVYDPFAPGKVIIPKASEIDISVAKLLRRHFKGEHSFKVFQPDEGIVIISDMGSMEGVSLSMDLVTQIMNLGGGAYEGFIDRVDSFTDFINHLKKALFPKLIIIGYIPKERIQSEIINFVRVKKIDNYLRTIEITHSVLKPQSFFPKVRQVPITQEDPKSWGRFVVDIVREYTKPYLIEDV
;
A
#
# COMPACT_ATOMS: atom_id res chain seq x y z
N MET A 1 15.77 22.72 -33.41
CA MET A 1 15.21 22.79 -32.06
C MET A 1 15.14 21.38 -31.55
N GLU A 2 16.05 21.05 -30.63
CA GLU A 2 16.08 19.78 -29.92
C GLU A 2 14.83 19.70 -29.05
N GLU A 3 13.86 18.88 -29.44
CA GLU A 3 12.82 18.44 -28.52
C GLU A 3 13.50 17.60 -27.44
N SER A 4 13.57 18.19 -26.25
CA SER A 4 14.17 17.64 -25.05
C SER A 4 13.73 16.20 -24.79
N ASP A 5 14.71 15.30 -24.74
CA ASP A 5 14.68 13.89 -24.30
C ASP A 5 14.24 13.69 -22.82
N VAL A 6 13.38 14.57 -22.30
CA VAL A 6 12.98 14.65 -20.89
C VAL A 6 11.70 13.85 -20.60
N SER A 7 10.99 13.31 -21.61
CA SER A 7 9.63 12.78 -21.41
C SER A 7 9.47 11.25 -21.31
N LYS A 8 10.54 10.46 -21.18
CA LYS A 8 10.43 8.99 -20.98
C LYS A 8 11.42 8.40 -19.97
N LYS A 9 11.75 9.14 -18.90
CA LYS A 9 12.07 8.44 -17.64
C LYS A 9 10.76 7.82 -17.17
N THR A 10 10.61 6.52 -17.39
CA THR A 10 9.62 5.66 -16.73
C THR A 10 9.57 6.13 -15.27
N ARG A 11 8.46 6.75 -14.84
CA ARG A 11 8.34 7.18 -13.44
C ARG A 11 8.62 5.93 -12.62
N GLU A 12 9.67 6.01 -11.81
CA GLU A 12 10.19 4.88 -11.04
C GLU A 12 9.03 4.28 -10.22
N ASN A 13 8.98 2.96 -10.06
CA ASN A 13 7.95 2.30 -9.25
C ASN A 13 8.22 2.61 -7.76
N ILE A 14 7.90 3.83 -7.34
CA ILE A 14 8.23 4.37 -6.02
C ILE A 14 7.52 3.58 -4.90
N LEU A 15 6.32 3.05 -5.16
CA LEU A 15 5.62 2.17 -4.22
C LEU A 15 6.18 0.75 -4.20
N LYS A 16 7.07 0.38 -5.14
CA LYS A 16 7.65 -0.96 -5.27
C LYS A 16 6.60 -2.08 -5.37
N ILE A 17 5.45 -1.78 -5.98
CA ILE A 17 4.40 -2.78 -6.18
C ILE A 17 4.90 -3.89 -7.11
N GLY A 18 4.74 -5.14 -6.72
CA GLY A 18 5.16 -6.31 -7.49
C GLY A 18 6.67 -6.48 -7.62
N GLN A 19 7.46 -5.76 -6.81
CA GLN A 19 8.91 -5.78 -6.86
C GLN A 19 9.50 -5.75 -5.45
N CYS A 20 10.48 -6.61 -5.17
CA CYS A 20 11.19 -6.62 -3.90
C CYS A 20 12.67 -6.88 -4.11
N THR A 21 13.51 -6.22 -3.33
CA THR A 21 14.91 -6.63 -3.14
C THR A 21 14.98 -7.92 -2.31
N LEU A 22 16.11 -8.63 -2.34
CA LEU A 22 16.30 -9.81 -1.51
C LEU A 22 16.19 -9.49 -0.01
N ASP A 23 16.75 -8.37 0.42
CA ASP A 23 16.65 -7.91 1.82
C ASP A 23 15.18 -7.70 2.23
N GLU A 24 14.38 -7.07 1.36
CA GLU A 24 12.94 -6.89 1.58
C GLU A 24 12.18 -8.23 1.56
N ILE A 25 12.56 -9.18 0.69
CA ILE A 25 11.97 -10.53 0.69
C ILE A 25 12.22 -11.22 2.03
N GLU A 26 13.47 -11.22 2.51
CA GLU A 26 13.83 -11.85 3.78
C GLU A 26 13.10 -11.23 4.97
N GLU A 27 12.94 -9.91 4.98
CA GLU A 27 12.14 -9.21 5.99
C GLU A 27 10.67 -9.61 5.90
N LYS A 28 10.07 -9.54 4.71
CA LYS A 28 8.66 -9.88 4.47
C LYS A 28 8.31 -11.31 4.85
N VAL A 29 9.12 -12.31 4.47
CA VAL A 29 8.82 -13.72 4.81
C VAL A 29 8.87 -13.98 6.31
N LYS A 30 9.76 -13.28 7.05
CA LYS A 30 9.80 -13.32 8.51
C LYS A 30 8.58 -12.64 9.11
N ALA A 31 8.23 -11.45 8.61
CA ALA A 31 7.06 -10.70 9.05
C ALA A 31 5.77 -11.49 8.85
N PHE A 32 5.57 -12.01 7.64
CA PHE A 32 4.37 -12.75 7.26
C PHE A 32 4.22 -14.03 8.09
N ARG A 33 5.32 -14.69 8.47
CA ARG A 33 5.25 -15.83 9.40
C ARG A 33 4.62 -15.45 10.74
N VAL A 34 4.94 -14.28 11.29
CA VAL A 34 4.36 -13.80 12.56
C VAL A 34 2.92 -13.33 12.34
N MET A 35 2.71 -12.47 11.35
CA MET A 35 1.39 -11.88 11.06
C MET A 35 0.33 -12.94 10.77
N ASN A 36 0.68 -13.97 10.01
CA ASN A 36 -0.24 -15.04 9.62
C ASN A 36 -0.68 -15.93 10.79
N GLN A 37 -0.09 -15.81 11.99
CA GLN A 37 -0.57 -16.51 13.19
C GLN A 37 -1.88 -15.91 13.72
N HIS A 38 -2.14 -14.64 13.45
CA HIS A 38 -3.27 -13.89 14.00
C HIS A 38 -4.14 -13.21 12.92
N ALA A 39 -3.70 -13.18 11.67
CA ALA A 39 -4.43 -12.53 10.58
C ALA A 39 -5.57 -13.40 10.04
N ALA A 40 -6.71 -12.77 9.74
CA ALA A 40 -7.83 -13.43 9.06
C ALA A 40 -7.51 -13.82 7.60
N LYS A 41 -6.54 -13.15 6.97
CA LYS A 41 -6.06 -13.40 5.61
C LYS A 41 -4.55 -13.64 5.59
N LYS A 42 -4.13 -14.69 4.90
CA LYS A 42 -2.70 -15.05 4.75
C LYS A 42 -2.00 -14.07 3.80
N ARG A 43 -0.89 -13.50 4.24
CA ARG A 43 0.09 -12.79 3.41
C ARG A 43 1.17 -13.75 2.93
N TYR A 44 1.55 -13.64 1.67
CA TYR A 44 2.56 -14.49 1.04
C TYR A 44 3.19 -13.77 -0.15
N LEU A 45 4.35 -14.26 -0.59
CA LEU A 45 5.03 -13.79 -1.79
C LEU A 45 5.07 -14.92 -2.82
N ILE A 46 4.86 -14.60 -4.08
CA ILE A 46 4.99 -15.55 -5.20
C ILE A 46 5.94 -14.98 -6.26
N THR A 47 6.80 -15.81 -6.84
CA THR A 47 7.63 -15.43 -7.99
C THR A 47 6.78 -15.13 -9.23
N ARG A 48 7.04 -14.01 -9.91
CA ARG A 48 6.33 -13.67 -11.17
C ARG A 48 6.98 -14.27 -12.41
N GLU A 49 8.23 -14.68 -12.29
CA GLU A 49 9.07 -15.24 -13.34
C GLU A 49 9.98 -16.33 -12.77
N ASP A 50 10.56 -17.14 -13.66
CA ASP A 50 11.59 -18.11 -13.27
C ASP A 50 12.82 -17.36 -12.75
N VAL A 51 13.37 -17.81 -11.63
CA VAL A 51 14.62 -17.28 -11.07
C VAL A 51 15.76 -18.20 -11.48
N TYR A 52 16.70 -17.67 -12.24
CA TYR A 52 17.84 -18.43 -12.78
C TYR A 52 19.09 -18.31 -11.90
N ASP A 53 19.91 -19.34 -11.94
CA ASP A 53 21.22 -19.34 -11.30
C ASP A 53 22.19 -18.41 -12.05
N PRO A 54 22.69 -17.33 -11.43
CA PRO A 54 23.58 -16.39 -12.10
C PRO A 54 24.94 -17.03 -12.46
N PHE A 55 25.29 -18.15 -11.83
CA PHE A 55 26.54 -18.87 -12.07
C PHE A 55 26.38 -20.10 -12.98
N ALA A 56 25.15 -20.51 -13.29
CA ALA A 56 24.85 -21.66 -14.13
C ALA A 56 23.76 -21.32 -15.17
N PRO A 57 24.14 -20.93 -16.41
CA PRO A 57 23.20 -20.53 -17.44
C PRO A 57 22.09 -21.56 -17.69
N GLY A 58 20.84 -21.09 -17.77
CA GLY A 58 19.66 -21.92 -18.07
C GLY A 58 19.14 -22.76 -16.90
N LYS A 59 19.84 -22.79 -15.76
CA LYS A 59 19.39 -23.51 -14.58
C LYS A 59 18.41 -22.66 -13.78
N VAL A 60 17.16 -23.10 -13.70
CA VAL A 60 16.14 -22.49 -12.84
C VAL A 60 16.37 -22.93 -11.39
N ILE A 61 16.50 -21.97 -10.48
CA ILE A 61 16.57 -22.20 -9.03
C ILE A 61 15.17 -22.24 -8.43
N ILE A 62 14.29 -21.32 -8.86
CA ILE A 62 12.91 -21.22 -8.38
C ILE A 62 12.01 -21.03 -9.60
N PRO A 63 11.03 -21.91 -9.83
CA PRO A 63 10.10 -21.73 -10.94
C PRO A 63 9.15 -20.57 -10.67
N LYS A 64 8.63 -19.98 -11.75
CA LYS A 64 7.52 -19.03 -11.73
C LYS A 64 6.33 -19.59 -10.94
N ALA A 65 5.59 -18.70 -10.30
CA ALA A 65 4.43 -19.02 -9.47
C ALA A 65 4.74 -19.85 -8.20
N SER A 66 6.00 -19.88 -7.76
CA SER A 66 6.37 -20.51 -6.50
C SER A 66 6.20 -19.55 -5.32
N GLU A 67 5.64 -20.04 -4.21
CA GLU A 67 5.64 -19.29 -2.95
C GLU A 67 7.08 -19.10 -2.45
N ILE A 68 7.40 -17.89 -2.01
CA ILE A 68 8.69 -17.56 -1.41
C ILE A 68 8.52 -17.61 0.11
N ASP A 69 9.01 -18.68 0.73
CA ASP A 69 9.08 -18.83 2.18
C ASP A 69 10.51 -18.57 2.71
N ILE A 70 10.74 -18.83 4.00
CA ILE A 70 12.07 -18.65 4.63
C ILE A 70 13.15 -19.53 3.97
N SER A 71 12.80 -20.74 3.54
CA SER A 71 13.75 -21.67 2.92
C SER A 71 14.14 -21.19 1.53
N VAL A 72 13.16 -20.73 0.75
CA VAL A 72 13.37 -20.13 -0.57
C VAL A 72 14.19 -18.84 -0.46
N ALA A 73 13.90 -17.97 0.51
CA ALA A 73 14.68 -16.75 0.73
C ALA A 73 16.16 -17.06 1.08
N LYS A 74 16.41 -18.07 1.92
CA LYS A 74 17.78 -18.56 2.20
C LYS A 74 18.48 -19.13 0.96
N LEU A 75 17.74 -19.80 0.08
CA LEU A 75 18.27 -20.29 -1.19
C LEU A 75 18.67 -19.14 -2.11
N LEU A 76 17.81 -18.12 -2.24
CA LEU A 76 18.12 -16.89 -2.99
C LEU A 76 19.39 -16.21 -2.45
N ARG A 77 19.55 -16.11 -1.13
CA ARG A 77 20.74 -15.51 -0.50
C ARG A 77 22.07 -16.16 -0.83
N ARG A 78 22.06 -17.44 -1.20
CA ARG A 78 23.27 -18.14 -1.66
C ARG A 78 23.72 -17.71 -3.06
N HIS A 79 22.80 -17.15 -3.85
CA HIS A 79 23.01 -16.84 -5.27
C HIS A 79 23.02 -15.33 -5.55
N PHE A 80 22.35 -14.52 -4.71
CA PHE A 80 22.14 -13.10 -4.96
C PHE A 80 22.53 -12.22 -3.77
N LYS A 81 22.91 -10.97 -4.08
CA LYS A 81 23.14 -9.91 -3.09
C LYS A 81 21.81 -9.33 -2.58
N GLY A 82 21.88 -8.61 -1.47
CA GLY A 82 20.72 -8.02 -0.81
C GLY A 82 19.91 -7.07 -1.70
N GLU A 83 20.60 -6.26 -2.49
CA GLU A 83 19.98 -5.26 -3.37
C GLU A 83 19.39 -5.86 -4.65
N HIS A 84 19.63 -7.15 -4.92
CA HIS A 84 19.10 -7.79 -6.12
C HIS A 84 17.57 -7.80 -6.09
N SER A 85 16.96 -7.35 -7.18
CA SER A 85 15.52 -7.15 -7.26
C SER A 85 14.81 -8.26 -8.01
N PHE A 86 13.71 -8.74 -7.45
CA PHE A 86 12.85 -9.78 -8.00
C PHE A 86 11.46 -9.22 -8.29
N LYS A 87 10.86 -9.69 -9.39
CA LYS A 87 9.43 -9.51 -9.65
C LYS A 87 8.64 -10.53 -8.84
N VAL A 88 7.77 -10.01 -7.98
CA VAL A 88 6.96 -10.81 -7.06
C VAL A 88 5.49 -10.44 -7.18
N PHE A 89 4.62 -11.33 -6.71
CA PHE A 89 3.23 -11.03 -6.42
C PHE A 89 3.04 -11.06 -4.92
N GLN A 90 2.31 -10.08 -4.39
CA GLN A 90 1.89 -10.05 -3.00
C GLN A 90 0.42 -9.61 -2.95
N PRO A 91 -0.46 -10.34 -2.23
CA PRO A 91 -1.89 -10.10 -2.31
C PRO A 91 -2.35 -8.81 -1.60
N ASP A 92 -1.54 -8.26 -0.67
CA ASP A 92 -1.91 -7.08 0.11
C ASP A 92 -1.27 -5.77 -0.38
N GLU A 93 -0.96 -5.63 -1.66
CA GLU A 93 -0.32 -4.41 -2.22
C GLU A 93 -1.30 -3.26 -2.55
N GLY A 94 -2.59 -3.44 -2.27
CA GLY A 94 -3.61 -2.43 -2.56
C GLY A 94 -3.53 -1.18 -1.65
N ILE A 95 -4.10 -0.08 -2.12
CA ILE A 95 -4.44 1.11 -1.34
C ILE A 95 -5.95 1.25 -1.37
N VAL A 96 -6.58 1.43 -0.21
CA VAL A 96 -8.00 1.75 -0.14
C VAL A 96 -8.20 3.18 0.35
N ILE A 97 -9.06 3.93 -0.32
CA ILE A 97 -9.51 5.25 0.10
C ILE A 97 -10.93 5.09 0.65
N ILE A 98 -11.10 5.41 1.93
CA ILE A 98 -12.41 5.41 2.57
C ILE A 98 -12.91 6.84 2.61
N SER A 99 -13.86 7.16 1.74
CA SER A 99 -14.43 8.50 1.61
C SER A 99 -15.85 8.38 1.11
N ASP A 100 -16.78 9.07 1.76
CA ASP A 100 -18.19 9.03 1.38
C ASP A 100 -18.41 9.54 -0.05
N MET A 101 -19.09 8.74 -0.87
CA MET A 101 -19.43 9.10 -2.25
C MET A 101 -20.85 9.65 -2.40
N GLY A 102 -21.61 9.74 -1.29
CA GLY A 102 -22.95 10.35 -1.27
C GLY A 102 -22.96 11.87 -1.15
N SER A 103 -21.84 12.50 -0.76
CA SER A 103 -21.68 13.94 -0.58
C SER A 103 -20.72 14.55 -1.61
N MET A 104 -20.94 15.81 -1.97
CA MET A 104 -20.06 16.51 -2.92
C MET A 104 -18.64 16.67 -2.38
N GLU A 105 -18.51 16.93 -1.07
CA GLU A 105 -17.24 17.07 -0.39
C GLU A 105 -16.42 15.77 -0.44
N GLY A 106 -17.08 14.64 -0.20
CA GLY A 106 -16.43 13.35 -0.21
C GLY A 106 -16.09 12.86 -1.62
N VAL A 107 -16.93 13.13 -2.62
CA VAL A 107 -16.61 12.87 -4.03
C VAL A 107 -15.39 13.70 -4.46
N SER A 108 -15.39 15.01 -4.18
CA SER A 108 -14.29 15.91 -4.57
C SER A 108 -12.97 15.47 -3.95
N LEU A 109 -12.94 15.28 -2.63
CA LEU A 109 -11.71 14.90 -1.93
C LEU A 109 -11.20 13.52 -2.39
N SER A 110 -12.11 12.56 -2.59
CA SER A 110 -11.75 11.21 -3.05
C SER A 110 -11.12 11.24 -4.45
N MET A 111 -11.69 12.00 -5.38
CA MET A 111 -11.14 12.15 -6.73
C MET A 111 -9.77 12.81 -6.74
N ASP A 112 -9.57 13.84 -5.92
CA ASP A 112 -8.26 14.50 -5.78
C ASP A 112 -7.22 13.51 -5.24
N LEU A 113 -7.55 12.76 -4.17
CA LEU A 113 -6.66 11.75 -3.59
C LEU A 113 -6.28 10.67 -4.61
N VAL A 114 -7.27 10.13 -5.34
CA VAL A 114 -7.01 9.14 -6.41
C VAL A 114 -6.07 9.72 -7.45
N THR A 115 -6.35 10.93 -7.94
CA THR A 115 -5.54 11.58 -8.98
C THR A 115 -4.09 11.74 -8.55
N GLN A 116 -3.85 12.17 -7.31
CA GLN A 116 -2.50 12.34 -6.78
C GLN A 116 -1.76 11.01 -6.68
N ILE A 117 -2.41 9.94 -6.23
CA ILE A 117 -1.78 8.62 -6.12
C ILE A 117 -1.54 8.02 -7.51
N MET A 118 -2.48 8.13 -8.45
CA MET A 118 -2.30 7.69 -9.83
C MET A 118 -1.11 8.40 -10.50
N ASN A 119 -0.97 9.70 -10.24
CA ASN A 119 0.15 10.49 -10.77
C ASN A 119 1.51 9.99 -10.26
N LEU A 120 1.61 9.35 -9.10
CA LEU A 120 2.87 8.76 -8.62
C LEU A 120 3.40 7.70 -9.58
N GLY A 121 2.52 6.81 -10.02
CA GLY A 121 2.87 5.69 -10.91
C GLY A 121 2.70 6.00 -12.40
N GLY A 122 2.40 7.25 -12.77
CA GLY A 122 2.04 7.60 -14.14
C GLY A 122 0.81 6.83 -14.66
N GLY A 123 -0.16 6.56 -13.79
CA GLY A 123 -1.36 5.76 -14.08
C GLY A 123 -1.24 4.27 -13.74
N ALA A 124 -0.03 3.72 -13.58
CA ALA A 124 0.17 2.29 -13.32
C ALA A 124 -0.45 1.79 -11.99
N TYR A 125 -0.73 2.70 -11.06
CA TYR A 125 -1.31 2.38 -9.75
C TYR A 125 -2.84 2.33 -9.74
N GLU A 126 -3.52 2.67 -10.83
CA GLU A 126 -4.99 2.67 -10.89
C GLU A 126 -5.59 1.31 -10.47
N GLY A 127 -5.04 0.20 -10.97
CA GLY A 127 -5.50 -1.15 -10.63
C GLY A 127 -5.21 -1.60 -9.19
N PHE A 128 -4.56 -0.77 -8.38
CA PHE A 128 -4.26 -1.04 -6.97
C PHE A 128 -4.99 -0.09 -6.03
N ILE A 129 -5.80 0.84 -6.55
CA ILE A 129 -6.53 1.82 -5.74
C ILE A 129 -8.01 1.45 -5.74
N ASP A 130 -8.52 1.11 -4.56
CA ASP A 130 -9.94 0.91 -4.33
C ASP A 130 -10.53 2.12 -3.60
N ARG A 131 -11.77 2.46 -3.93
CA ARG A 131 -12.57 3.46 -3.19
C ARG A 131 -13.74 2.78 -2.52
N VAL A 132 -14.00 3.14 -1.28
CA VAL A 132 -15.08 2.59 -0.48
C VAL A 132 -15.75 3.71 0.31
N ASP A 133 -17.08 3.68 0.38
CA ASP A 133 -17.87 4.78 0.95
C ASP A 133 -17.78 4.84 2.49
N SER A 134 -17.51 3.71 3.13
CA SER A 134 -17.48 3.58 4.59
C SER A 134 -16.60 2.42 5.07
N PHE A 135 -16.20 2.46 6.34
CA PHE A 135 -15.62 1.32 7.04
C PHE A 135 -16.58 0.14 7.14
N THR A 136 -17.89 0.40 7.19
CA THR A 136 -18.91 -0.67 7.15
C THR A 136 -18.78 -1.49 5.87
N ASP A 137 -18.74 -0.82 4.72
CA ASP A 137 -18.60 -1.47 3.43
C ASP A 137 -17.20 -2.08 3.28
N PHE A 138 -16.18 -1.40 3.79
CA PHE A 138 -14.81 -1.90 3.77
C PHE A 138 -14.69 -3.24 4.50
N ILE A 139 -15.35 -3.43 5.65
CA ILE A 139 -15.36 -4.72 6.35
C ILE A 139 -15.93 -5.84 5.46
N ASN A 140 -16.98 -5.54 4.68
CA ASN A 140 -17.60 -6.52 3.77
C ASN A 140 -16.66 -6.88 2.62
N HIS A 141 -15.97 -5.89 2.04
CA HIS A 141 -14.98 -6.12 0.99
C HIS A 141 -13.73 -6.83 1.52
N LEU A 142 -13.27 -6.45 2.71
CA LEU A 142 -12.11 -7.02 3.39
C LEU A 142 -12.28 -8.52 3.65
N LYS A 143 -13.49 -8.98 3.97
CA LYS A 143 -13.81 -10.41 4.13
C LYS A 143 -13.81 -11.19 2.81
N LYS A 144 -14.00 -10.51 1.67
CA LYS A 144 -14.04 -11.11 0.32
C LYS A 144 -12.65 -11.00 -0.32
N ALA A 145 -12.49 -10.10 -1.28
CA ALA A 145 -11.28 -9.99 -2.10
C ALA A 145 -10.38 -8.82 -1.70
N LEU A 146 -10.92 -7.72 -1.17
CA LEU A 146 -10.14 -6.52 -0.89
C LEU A 146 -9.15 -6.80 0.24
N PHE A 147 -7.87 -6.54 -0.01
CA PHE A 147 -6.82 -6.72 0.97
C PHE A 147 -5.76 -5.66 0.74
N PRO A 148 -5.88 -4.47 1.33
CA PRO A 148 -4.95 -3.37 1.08
C PRO A 148 -3.79 -3.39 2.08
N LYS A 149 -2.67 -2.80 1.69
CA LYS A 149 -1.56 -2.46 2.60
C LYS A 149 -1.90 -1.22 3.42
N LEU A 150 -2.55 -0.25 2.78
CA LEU A 150 -2.75 1.10 3.27
C LEU A 150 -4.21 1.52 3.13
N ILE A 151 -4.77 2.05 4.21
CA ILE A 151 -6.04 2.75 4.26
C ILE A 151 -5.77 4.25 4.32
N ILE A 152 -6.44 5.02 3.47
CA ILE A 152 -6.47 6.48 3.48
C ILE A 152 -7.88 6.91 3.86
N ILE A 153 -8.03 7.56 5.01
CA ILE A 153 -9.33 8.05 5.50
C ILE A 153 -9.55 9.46 4.95
N GLY A 154 -10.43 9.58 3.97
CA GLY A 154 -10.91 10.82 3.39
C GLY A 154 -12.08 11.41 4.19
N TYR A 155 -13.11 11.85 3.48
CA TYR A 155 -14.28 12.52 4.06
C TYR A 155 -15.29 11.51 4.61
N ILE A 156 -15.79 11.79 5.83
CA ILE A 156 -16.88 11.04 6.45
C ILE A 156 -17.88 12.07 7.00
N PRO A 157 -19.18 11.98 6.66
CA PRO A 157 -20.21 12.89 7.17
C PRO A 157 -20.27 12.86 8.70
N LYS A 158 -20.54 14.03 9.30
CA LYS A 158 -20.42 14.22 10.75
C LYS A 158 -21.30 13.26 11.54
N GLU A 159 -22.52 13.05 11.06
CA GLU A 159 -23.53 12.14 11.59
C GLU A 159 -23.07 10.67 11.62
N ARG A 160 -22.10 10.27 10.79
CA ARG A 160 -21.56 8.89 10.74
C ARG A 160 -20.24 8.70 11.48
N ILE A 161 -19.58 9.77 11.93
CA ILE A 161 -18.24 9.68 12.54
C ILE A 161 -18.20 8.65 13.67
N GLN A 162 -19.14 8.70 14.61
CA GLN A 162 -19.12 7.82 15.79
C GLN A 162 -19.25 6.34 15.40
N SER A 163 -20.18 6.01 14.48
CA SER A 163 -20.32 4.64 13.99
C SER A 163 -19.08 4.19 13.22
N GLU A 164 -18.47 5.09 12.43
CA GLU A 164 -17.30 4.78 11.61
C GLU A 164 -16.03 4.59 12.45
N ILE A 165 -15.87 5.30 13.57
CA ILE A 165 -14.81 5.05 14.56
C ILE A 165 -14.95 3.63 15.15
N ILE A 166 -16.17 3.21 15.51
CA ILE A 166 -16.43 1.86 16.02
C ILE A 166 -16.07 0.81 14.95
N ASN A 167 -16.46 1.05 13.69
CA ASN A 167 -16.14 0.14 12.59
C ASN A 167 -14.65 0.10 12.26
N PHE A 168 -13.94 1.21 12.36
CA PHE A 168 -12.48 1.23 12.25
C PHE A 168 -11.80 0.36 13.30
N VAL A 169 -12.27 0.41 14.55
CA VAL A 169 -11.77 -0.51 15.60
C VAL A 169 -12.04 -1.97 15.24
N ARG A 170 -13.18 -2.29 14.63
CA ARG A 170 -13.48 -3.65 14.14
C ARG A 170 -12.53 -4.07 13.02
N VAL A 171 -12.24 -3.18 12.07
CA VAL A 171 -11.24 -3.42 11.01
C VAL A 171 -9.89 -3.77 11.61
N LYS A 172 -9.41 -2.99 12.58
CA LYS A 172 -8.14 -3.25 13.27
C LYS A 172 -8.12 -4.57 14.06
N LYS A 173 -9.28 -5.06 14.52
CA LYS A 173 -9.39 -6.40 15.13
C LYS A 173 -9.33 -7.52 14.10
N ILE A 174 -9.82 -7.30 12.87
CA ILE A 174 -9.75 -8.27 11.78
C ILE A 174 -8.32 -8.36 11.24
N ASP A 175 -7.68 -7.20 11.07
CA ASP A 175 -6.30 -7.08 10.64
C ASP A 175 -5.66 -5.83 11.26
N ASN A 176 -4.83 -6.05 12.28
CA ASN A 176 -4.14 -5.00 13.01
C ASN A 176 -2.92 -4.44 12.25
N TYR A 177 -2.51 -5.07 11.16
CA TYR A 177 -1.35 -4.68 10.38
C TYR A 177 -1.67 -3.75 9.21
N LEU A 178 -2.96 -3.52 8.93
CA LEU A 178 -3.38 -2.52 7.94
C LEU A 178 -2.84 -1.15 8.34
N ARG A 179 -2.08 -0.51 7.47
CA ARG A 179 -1.59 0.85 7.71
C ARG A 179 -2.74 1.82 7.53
N THR A 180 -2.71 2.92 8.25
CA THR A 180 -3.79 3.90 8.17
C THR A 180 -3.25 5.30 8.31
N ILE A 181 -3.67 6.17 7.41
CA ILE A 181 -3.52 7.61 7.53
C ILE A 181 -4.88 8.27 7.45
N GLU A 182 -5.00 9.42 8.07
CA GLU A 182 -6.18 10.27 8.00
C GLU A 182 -5.83 11.58 7.30
N ILE A 183 -6.63 11.93 6.29
CA ILE A 183 -6.52 13.22 5.62
C ILE A 183 -7.28 14.25 6.42
N THR A 184 -6.66 15.42 6.63
CA THR A 184 -7.35 16.65 7.01
C THR A 184 -7.24 17.62 5.84
N HIS A 185 -8.33 18.29 5.50
CA HIS A 185 -8.40 19.24 4.38
C HIS A 185 -8.98 20.57 4.89
N SER A 186 -8.29 21.69 4.64
CA SER A 186 -8.64 23.01 5.21
C SER A 186 -10.11 23.40 5.00
N VAL A 187 -10.69 23.05 3.86
CA VAL A 187 -12.11 23.30 3.53
C VAL A 187 -13.00 22.07 3.78
N LEU A 188 -12.74 20.96 3.08
CA LEU A 188 -13.66 19.81 3.02
C LEU A 188 -13.71 18.98 4.32
N LYS A 189 -12.61 18.90 5.07
CA LYS A 189 -12.50 18.09 6.28
C LYS A 189 -11.48 18.69 7.27
N PRO A 190 -11.84 19.78 7.95
CA PRO A 190 -10.88 20.54 8.75
C PRO A 190 -10.47 19.84 10.05
N GLN A 191 -11.20 18.81 10.47
CA GLN A 191 -10.97 18.11 11.72
C GLN A 191 -10.66 16.63 11.47
N SER A 192 -9.72 16.11 12.25
CA SER A 192 -9.45 14.67 12.34
C SER A 192 -10.48 13.99 13.24
N PHE A 193 -10.86 12.77 12.90
CA PHE A 193 -11.86 12.01 13.65
C PHE A 193 -11.29 10.77 14.33
N PHE A 194 -10.16 10.22 13.84
CA PHE A 194 -9.66 8.92 14.30
C PHE A 194 -8.47 9.10 15.24
N PRO A 195 -8.61 8.74 16.54
CA PRO A 195 -7.53 8.91 17.50
C PRO A 195 -6.37 7.96 17.17
N LYS A 196 -5.14 8.45 17.40
CA LYS A 196 -3.89 7.70 17.16
C LYS A 196 -3.64 7.30 15.69
N VAL A 197 -4.42 7.84 14.75
CA VAL A 197 -4.13 7.71 13.32
C VAL A 197 -3.24 8.87 12.89
N ARG A 198 -2.22 8.57 12.09
CA ARG A 198 -1.32 9.59 11.55
C ARG A 198 -2.12 10.52 10.63
N GLN A 199 -1.99 11.82 10.86
CA GLN A 199 -2.70 12.83 10.08
C GLN A 199 -1.81 13.41 8.98
N VAL A 200 -2.42 13.67 7.82
CA VAL A 200 -1.76 14.31 6.68
C VAL A 200 -2.60 15.52 6.27
N PRO A 201 -2.13 16.75 6.54
CA PRO A 201 -2.87 17.97 6.24
C PRO A 201 -2.73 18.38 4.78
N ILE A 202 -3.85 18.75 4.19
CA ILE A 202 -4.00 19.30 2.85
C ILE A 202 -4.62 20.70 2.99
N THR A 203 -3.96 21.68 2.38
CA THR A 203 -4.32 23.09 2.55
C THR A 203 -4.49 23.70 1.17
N GLN A 204 -5.68 24.23 0.87
CA GLN A 204 -5.99 24.78 -0.45
C GLN A 204 -5.09 25.96 -0.82
N GLU A 205 -4.65 26.73 0.18
CA GLU A 205 -3.77 27.89 0.04
C GLU A 205 -2.30 27.50 -0.14
N ASP A 206 -1.93 26.23 0.12
CA ASP A 206 -0.58 25.71 -0.07
C ASP A 206 -0.55 24.52 -1.03
N PRO A 207 -0.33 24.75 -2.34
CA PRO A 207 -0.19 23.68 -3.31
C PRO A 207 0.89 22.64 -2.96
N LYS A 208 1.90 22.99 -2.14
CA LYS A 208 2.94 22.04 -1.70
C LYS A 208 2.41 21.02 -0.70
N SER A 209 1.23 21.22 -0.10
CA SER A 209 0.62 20.22 0.79
C SER A 209 0.35 18.90 0.07
N TRP A 210 0.03 18.95 -1.23
CA TRP A 210 -0.14 17.74 -2.05
C TRP A 210 1.18 16.99 -2.28
N GLY A 211 2.29 17.71 -2.46
CA GLY A 211 3.62 17.11 -2.51
C GLY A 211 4.00 16.43 -1.19
N ARG A 212 3.65 17.05 -0.05
CA ARG A 212 3.84 16.45 1.28
C ARG A 212 2.97 15.20 1.47
N PHE A 213 1.71 15.26 1.05
CA PHE A 213 0.80 14.11 1.03
C PHE A 213 1.41 12.92 0.29
N VAL A 214 1.89 13.15 -0.94
CA VAL A 214 2.59 12.15 -1.75
C VAL A 214 3.76 11.50 -1.01
N VAL A 215 4.63 12.31 -0.41
CA VAL A 215 5.79 11.81 0.36
C VAL A 215 5.34 10.95 1.54
N ASP A 216 4.25 11.34 2.20
CA ASP A 216 3.68 10.60 3.32
C ASP A 216 3.03 9.28 2.90
N ILE A 217 2.35 9.24 1.75
CA ILE A 217 1.86 7.98 1.15
C ILE A 217 3.02 7.04 0.90
N VAL A 218 4.06 7.51 0.20
CA VAL A 218 5.22 6.69 -0.14
C VAL A 218 5.86 6.17 1.15
N ARG A 219 6.17 7.06 2.09
CA ARG A 219 6.80 6.70 3.36
C ARG A 219 5.98 5.69 4.14
N GLU A 220 4.66 5.89 4.23
CA GLU A 220 3.80 4.97 4.97
C GLU A 220 3.65 3.64 4.25
N TYR A 221 3.46 3.64 2.93
CA TYR A 221 3.29 2.44 2.13
C TYR A 221 4.55 1.57 2.11
N THR A 222 5.75 2.17 2.03
CA THR A 222 7.01 1.43 1.90
C THR A 222 7.68 1.04 3.22
N LYS A 223 7.14 1.37 4.41
CA LYS A 223 7.85 0.91 5.62
C LYS A 223 7.86 -0.63 5.73
N PRO A 224 8.90 -1.19 6.37
CA PRO A 224 8.95 -2.58 6.81
C PRO A 224 7.68 -3.05 7.54
N TYR A 225 7.31 -4.33 7.37
CA TYR A 225 6.17 -4.95 8.05
C TYR A 225 6.46 -5.25 9.52
N LEU A 226 7.69 -5.65 9.82
CA LEU A 226 8.16 -5.72 11.20
C LEU A 226 8.61 -4.32 11.59
N ILE A 227 7.82 -3.67 12.45
CA ILE A 227 8.35 -2.62 13.30
C ILE A 227 8.98 -3.41 14.45
N GLU A 228 10.31 -3.41 14.56
CA GLU A 228 10.92 -3.75 15.83
C GLU A 228 10.36 -2.74 16.85
N ASP A 229 9.38 -3.15 17.64
CA ASP A 229 9.08 -2.46 18.87
C ASP A 229 10.35 -2.60 19.72
N VAL A 230 11.16 -1.54 19.75
CA VAL A 230 12.24 -1.34 20.73
C VAL A 230 11.61 -1.07 22.09
#